data_AF-A0AAV1EJK9-F1
#
_entry.id   AF-A0AAV1EJK9-F1
#
_cell.length_a   1.000
_cell.length_b   1.000
_cell.length_c   1.000
_cell.angle_alpha   90.00
_cell.angle_beta   90.00
_cell.angle_gamma   90.00
#
_symmetry.space_group_name_H-M   'P 1'
#
loop_
_entity.id
_entity.type
_entity.pdbx_description
1 polymer ?
#
loop_
_entity_poly.entity_id
_entity_poly.type
_entity_poly.pdbx_seq_one_letter_code
_entity_poly.pdbx_strand_id
1 'polypeptide(L)'
;MEGGGSVSWIKYGPVVSLVVVLLALWFRPPQHAVLDDRLDTVLSSLLRAEQKVGVNNVARPRVAVGFGGCVDLLVDGVSLLNKIGLPPTDQPLHHNYIENAEQLAQSFAYFFAPGAAAERFVLNETLFSELVEASRDLPGNRWSVGGNAPVMAGRMATEGCDVLLGGSFSPDFTDVLSQHITVAGNAVEEPDIHLILEYPSGARWGPFTSRRANRYIVHSDDHNPYLASMEEFAGKLQGFNPDLLVVGGLQMMDNFPFQTGERDALLSRLAELLSASSPRLGVHFEMASFVEESIMQDLLHYIIPRSDSLGMNEQELPNLLSLLKGSNITVLSDPNPRVATVLDQMREVYRILNQRHRDSREETNSSEGKPLTRLHVHTLAFQAMIVTHGSQWKNTMSATAKASLTANRHVCGSNDIDPSKARLIMDDSFSVSRQEGSQRIPLQESRPVSCWDEEDYEICVAPVLVCTEVFQTAGGGDNISAAGLVLQI
;
A
#
# COMPACT_ATOMS: atom_id res chain seq x y z
N MET A 1 7.43 92.96 -10.75
CA MET A 1 8.46 91.89 -10.82
C MET A 1 8.33 91.08 -9.54
N GLU A 2 7.39 90.14 -9.53
CA GLU A 2 7.14 89.23 -8.42
C GLU A 2 7.87 87.91 -8.72
N GLY A 3 8.82 87.53 -7.87
CA GLY A 3 9.52 86.25 -7.93
C GLY A 3 8.94 85.29 -6.90
N GLY A 4 8.18 84.30 -7.36
CA GLY A 4 7.59 83.26 -6.54
C GLY A 4 8.62 82.20 -6.08
N GLY A 5 8.60 81.89 -4.80
CA GLY A 5 9.30 80.74 -4.21
C GLY A 5 8.46 79.48 -4.34
N SER A 6 8.96 78.50 -5.10
CA SER A 6 8.42 77.15 -5.18
C SER A 6 9.14 76.24 -4.17
N VAL A 7 8.41 75.75 -3.18
CA VAL A 7 8.89 74.70 -2.26
C VAL A 7 8.65 73.35 -2.91
N SER A 8 9.73 72.64 -3.24
CA SER A 8 9.70 71.28 -3.80
C SER A 8 9.26 70.27 -2.72
N TRP A 9 7.97 69.97 -2.69
CA TRP A 9 7.46 68.71 -2.15
C TRP A 9 7.60 67.65 -3.23
N ILE A 10 8.21 66.51 -2.89
CA ILE A 10 8.29 65.21 -3.58
C ILE A 10 9.76 64.75 -3.63
N LYS A 11 10.25 64.14 -2.53
CA LYS A 11 11.43 63.25 -2.51
C LYS A 11 11.41 62.14 -1.44
N TYR A 12 10.27 61.84 -0.81
CA TYR A 12 10.21 60.80 0.25
C TYR A 12 9.31 59.60 -0.08
N GLY A 13 8.51 59.65 -1.14
CA GLY A 13 7.65 58.53 -1.55
C GLY A 13 8.39 57.19 -1.74
N PRO A 14 9.55 57.14 -2.43
CA PRO A 14 10.30 55.89 -2.61
C PRO A 14 10.87 55.35 -1.29
N VAL A 15 11.28 56.25 -0.39
CA VAL A 15 11.85 55.88 0.92
C VAL A 15 10.77 55.31 1.83
N VAL A 16 9.58 55.92 1.84
CA VAL A 16 8.43 55.40 2.59
C VAL A 16 8.00 54.04 2.04
N SER A 17 7.94 53.86 0.72
CA SER A 17 7.64 52.55 0.12
C SER A 17 8.69 51.48 0.47
N LEU A 18 9.97 51.83 0.46
CA LEU A 18 11.05 50.91 0.86
C LEU A 18 10.93 50.51 2.34
N VAL A 19 10.65 51.47 3.21
CA VAL A 19 10.44 51.22 4.64
C VAL A 19 9.20 50.36 4.88
N VAL A 20 8.11 50.58 4.15
CA VAL A 20 6.91 49.73 4.23
C VAL A 20 7.21 48.30 3.76
N VAL A 21 8.00 48.11 2.70
CA VAL A 21 8.41 46.77 2.24
C VAL A 21 9.33 46.08 3.25
N LEU A 22 10.29 46.80 3.83
CA LEU A 22 11.18 46.25 4.85
C LEU A 22 10.44 45.90 6.14
N LEU A 23 9.50 46.75 6.57
CA LEU A 23 8.60 46.45 7.68
C LEU A 23 7.69 45.26 7.35
N ALA A 24 7.16 45.17 6.12
CA ALA A 24 6.35 44.04 5.70
C ALA A 24 7.16 42.73 5.66
N LEU A 25 8.45 42.77 5.33
CA LEU A 25 9.35 41.60 5.40
C LEU A 25 9.74 41.26 6.85
N TRP A 26 9.93 42.25 7.71
CA TRP A 26 10.27 42.07 9.13
C TRP A 26 9.08 41.54 9.95
N PHE A 27 7.88 42.04 9.67
CA PHE A 27 6.64 41.62 10.33
C PHE A 27 5.91 40.50 9.61
N ARG A 28 6.47 39.95 8.51
CA ARG A 28 5.92 38.74 7.91
C ARG A 28 6.18 37.60 8.90
N PRO A 29 5.15 37.01 9.53
CA PRO A 29 5.37 35.75 10.24
C PRO A 29 5.98 34.78 9.21
N PRO A 30 7.02 34.01 9.59
CA PRO A 30 7.62 33.07 8.66
C PRO A 30 6.50 32.17 8.14
N GLN A 31 6.33 32.11 6.82
CA GLN A 31 5.31 31.22 6.21
C GLN A 31 5.50 29.78 6.69
N HIS A 32 6.74 29.42 7.05
CA HIS A 32 7.09 28.18 7.72
C HIS A 32 6.38 28.01 9.08
N ALA A 33 6.41 29.00 9.98
CA ALA A 33 5.78 28.87 11.31
C ALA A 33 4.26 28.61 11.27
N VAL A 34 3.54 29.22 10.32
CA VAL A 34 2.08 28.99 10.17
C VAL A 34 1.78 27.61 9.56
N LEU A 35 2.63 27.15 8.63
CA LEU A 35 2.52 25.80 8.06
C LEU A 35 2.86 24.72 9.09
N ASP A 36 3.84 25.00 9.95
CA ASP A 36 4.26 24.13 11.05
C ASP A 36 3.13 24.03 12.11
N ASP A 37 2.52 25.15 12.52
CA ASP A 37 1.40 25.17 13.47
C ASP A 37 0.18 24.36 12.97
N ARG A 38 -0.12 24.45 11.67
CA ARG A 38 -1.19 23.67 11.02
C ARG A 38 -0.87 22.18 11.04
N LEU A 39 0.36 21.81 10.67
CA LEU A 39 0.80 20.41 10.63
C LEU A 39 0.76 19.79 12.03
N ASP A 40 1.20 20.53 13.05
CA ASP A 40 1.15 20.12 14.45
C ASP A 40 -0.28 19.92 14.95
N THR A 41 -1.20 20.79 14.56
CA THR A 41 -2.63 20.67 14.91
C THR A 41 -3.26 19.44 14.26
N VAL A 42 -2.95 19.17 12.99
CA VAL A 42 -3.40 17.96 12.28
C VAL A 42 -2.81 16.70 12.94
N LEU A 43 -1.51 16.67 13.19
CA LEU A 43 -0.81 15.54 13.81
C LEU A 43 -1.38 15.22 15.18
N SER A 44 -1.47 16.22 16.07
CA SER A 44 -2.01 16.03 17.42
C SER A 44 -3.47 15.55 17.39
N SER A 45 -4.27 16.01 16.42
CA SER A 45 -5.65 15.58 16.26
C SER A 45 -5.78 14.16 15.70
N LEU A 46 -4.89 13.74 14.79
CA LEU A 46 -4.79 12.36 14.30
C LEU A 46 -4.36 11.41 15.42
N LEU A 47 -3.33 11.77 16.19
CA LEU A 47 -2.86 10.98 17.34
C LEU A 47 -3.98 10.81 18.38
N ARG A 48 -4.72 11.88 18.66
CA ARG A 48 -5.90 11.81 19.54
C ARG A 48 -6.99 10.88 18.97
N ALA A 49 -7.20 10.86 17.65
CA ALA A 49 -8.17 9.97 17.01
C ALA A 49 -7.74 8.50 17.07
N GLU A 50 -6.47 8.21 16.85
CA GLU A 50 -5.86 6.89 17.03
C GLU A 50 -6.02 6.39 18.48
N GLN A 51 -5.71 7.23 19.46
CA GLN A 51 -5.72 6.87 20.89
C GLN A 51 -7.12 6.71 21.51
N LYS A 52 -8.21 7.03 20.78
CA LYS A 52 -9.58 6.82 21.29
C LYS A 52 -9.91 5.34 21.52
N VAL A 53 -9.21 4.45 20.82
CA VAL A 53 -9.43 3.01 20.87
C VAL A 53 -8.07 2.36 21.08
N GLY A 54 -7.97 1.52 22.10
CA GLY A 54 -6.78 0.73 22.39
C GLY A 54 -7.00 -0.75 22.07
N VAL A 55 -5.91 -1.47 21.85
CA VAL A 55 -5.91 -2.93 21.77
C VAL A 55 -5.89 -3.52 23.18
N ASN A 56 -6.66 -4.57 23.40
CA ASN A 56 -6.69 -5.24 24.70
C ASN A 56 -5.40 -6.06 24.88
N ASN A 57 -4.49 -5.55 25.71
CA ASN A 57 -3.21 -6.22 25.99
C ASN A 57 -3.34 -7.49 26.85
N VAL A 58 -4.51 -7.76 27.44
CA VAL A 58 -4.78 -8.96 28.27
C VAL A 58 -5.39 -10.08 27.41
N ALA A 59 -6.32 -9.74 26.53
CA ALA A 59 -6.90 -10.64 25.54
C ALA A 59 -6.48 -10.16 24.15
N ARG A 60 -5.26 -10.53 23.76
CA ARG A 60 -4.67 -10.16 22.46
C ARG A 60 -5.53 -10.75 21.33
N PRO A 61 -5.95 -9.95 20.34
CA PRO A 61 -6.64 -10.50 19.17
C PRO A 61 -5.75 -11.49 18.45
N ARG A 62 -6.34 -12.59 17.96
CA ARG A 62 -5.64 -13.64 17.23
C ARG A 62 -5.90 -13.48 15.74
N VAL A 63 -4.84 -13.24 14.98
CA VAL A 63 -4.96 -13.05 13.52
C VAL A 63 -4.19 -14.14 12.80
N ALA A 64 -4.86 -14.83 11.87
CA ALA A 64 -4.19 -15.76 10.97
C ALA A 64 -3.90 -15.01 9.66
N VAL A 65 -2.65 -15.03 9.20
CA VAL A 65 -2.18 -14.28 8.04
C VAL A 65 -1.43 -15.23 7.11
N GLY A 66 -1.82 -15.31 5.85
CA GLY A 66 -1.12 -16.04 4.79
C GLY A 66 -1.32 -15.33 3.44
N PHE A 67 -0.62 -15.66 2.37
CA PHE A 67 0.46 -16.64 2.28
C PHE A 67 1.72 -16.01 1.74
N GLY A 68 2.80 -16.75 1.90
CA GLY A 68 4.06 -16.47 1.25
C GLY A 68 4.87 -15.44 2.01
N GLY A 69 6.18 -15.56 1.86
CA GLY A 69 7.13 -14.68 2.49
C GLY A 69 8.50 -14.91 1.91
N CYS A 70 9.31 -13.88 1.97
CA CYS A 70 10.60 -13.84 1.31
C CYS A 70 11.57 -13.02 2.14
N VAL A 71 12.83 -13.02 1.74
CA VAL A 71 13.81 -12.06 2.22
C VAL A 71 14.02 -11.01 1.16
N ASP A 72 13.75 -9.76 1.52
CA ASP A 72 13.99 -8.61 0.66
C ASP A 72 15.47 -8.24 0.73
N LEU A 73 16.13 -8.21 -0.43
CA LEU A 73 17.47 -7.65 -0.62
C LEU A 73 17.34 -6.30 -1.34
N LEU A 74 17.48 -5.22 -0.60
CA LEU A 74 17.38 -3.86 -1.12
C LEU A 74 18.73 -3.36 -1.59
N VAL A 75 18.79 -2.83 -2.81
CA VAL A 75 20.00 -2.27 -3.43
C VAL A 75 19.69 -1.08 -4.32
N ASP A 76 20.70 -0.24 -4.58
CA ASP A 76 20.59 0.77 -5.63
C ASP A 76 20.57 0.08 -7.00
N GLY A 77 19.43 0.18 -7.68
CA GLY A 77 19.17 -0.54 -8.92
C GLY A 77 20.15 -0.18 -10.03
N VAL A 78 20.46 1.12 -10.19
CA VAL A 78 21.39 1.57 -11.22
C VAL A 78 22.80 1.05 -10.98
N SER A 79 23.26 1.07 -9.73
CA SER A 79 24.55 0.53 -9.33
C SER A 79 24.65 -0.97 -9.57
N LEU A 80 23.59 -1.72 -9.28
CA LEU A 80 23.52 -3.16 -9.57
C LEU A 80 23.63 -3.44 -11.06
N LEU A 81 22.79 -2.81 -11.88
CA LEU A 81 22.78 -3.04 -13.33
C LEU A 81 24.14 -2.67 -13.95
N ASN A 82 24.79 -1.60 -13.46
CA ASN A 82 26.14 -1.24 -13.88
C ASN A 82 27.19 -2.25 -13.42
N LYS A 83 27.08 -2.78 -12.19
CA LYS A 83 28.03 -3.75 -11.62
C LYS A 83 28.06 -5.06 -12.40
N ILE A 84 26.89 -5.57 -12.78
CA ILE A 84 26.79 -6.79 -13.61
C ILE A 84 27.12 -6.52 -15.10
N GLY A 85 27.39 -5.27 -15.46
CA GLY A 85 27.71 -4.88 -16.84
C GLY A 85 26.51 -4.91 -17.78
N LEU A 86 25.28 -4.77 -17.27
CA LEU A 86 24.08 -4.74 -18.10
C LEU A 86 23.94 -3.39 -18.80
N PRO A 87 24.07 -3.32 -20.13
CA PRO A 87 23.93 -2.06 -20.85
C PRO A 87 22.47 -1.58 -20.85
N PRO A 88 22.22 -0.26 -20.79
CA PRO A 88 20.90 0.29 -21.06
C PRO A 88 20.40 -0.10 -22.45
N THR A 89 19.09 -0.29 -22.59
CA THR A 89 18.44 -0.52 -23.89
C THR A 89 18.04 0.78 -24.57
N ASP A 90 17.92 0.78 -25.90
CA ASP A 90 17.26 1.85 -26.66
C ASP A 90 15.75 1.59 -26.86
N GLN A 91 15.26 0.42 -26.44
CA GLN A 91 13.88 -0.03 -26.62
C GLN A 91 13.25 -0.45 -25.29
N PRO A 92 12.75 0.48 -24.46
CA PRO A 92 11.97 0.14 -23.28
C PRO A 92 10.74 -0.69 -23.67
N LEU A 93 10.62 -1.90 -23.11
CA LEU A 93 9.53 -2.82 -23.43
C LEU A 93 9.04 -3.51 -22.16
N HIS A 94 7.73 -3.60 -22.03
CA HIS A 94 7.09 -4.36 -20.99
C HIS A 94 7.18 -5.86 -21.28
N HIS A 95 7.68 -6.62 -20.30
CA HIS A 95 7.68 -8.09 -20.32
C HIS A 95 6.87 -8.63 -19.14
N ASN A 96 6.17 -9.74 -19.35
CA ASN A 96 5.38 -10.42 -18.32
C ASN A 96 6.28 -11.12 -17.29
N TYR A 97 7.36 -11.74 -17.77
CA TYR A 97 8.43 -12.35 -16.98
C TYR A 97 9.77 -12.14 -17.70
N ILE A 98 10.88 -12.40 -17.02
CA ILE A 98 12.25 -12.12 -17.51
C ILE A 98 12.97 -13.44 -17.80
N GLU A 99 13.25 -13.71 -19.08
CA GLU A 99 13.97 -14.90 -19.53
C GLU A 99 15.49 -14.67 -19.61
N ASN A 100 15.92 -13.42 -19.82
CA ASN A 100 17.31 -13.10 -20.09
C ASN A 100 17.64 -11.63 -19.78
N ALA A 101 18.94 -11.31 -19.84
CA ALA A 101 19.49 -10.00 -19.56
C ALA A 101 18.91 -8.88 -20.46
N GLU A 102 18.64 -9.17 -21.74
CA GLU A 102 18.04 -8.19 -22.65
C GLU A 102 16.63 -7.78 -22.17
N GLN A 103 15.79 -8.76 -21.84
CA GLN A 103 14.45 -8.50 -21.31
C GLN A 103 14.49 -7.77 -19.98
N LEU A 104 15.45 -8.09 -19.10
CA LEU A 104 15.67 -7.35 -17.85
C LEU A 104 15.93 -5.87 -18.12
N ALA A 105 16.85 -5.57 -19.05
CA ALA A 105 17.18 -4.19 -19.41
C ALA A 105 15.97 -3.44 -19.99
N GLN A 106 15.23 -4.09 -20.88
CA GLN A 106 14.03 -3.54 -21.51
C GLN A 106 12.92 -3.25 -20.51
N SER A 107 12.66 -4.21 -19.61
CA SER A 107 11.61 -4.11 -18.59
C SER A 107 11.98 -3.07 -17.53
N PHE A 108 13.22 -3.08 -17.02
CA PHE A 108 13.67 -2.05 -16.09
C PHE A 108 13.57 -0.64 -16.69
N ALA A 109 14.03 -0.42 -17.93
CA ALA A 109 13.93 0.88 -18.60
C ALA A 109 12.47 1.38 -18.73
N TYR A 110 11.53 0.46 -19.00
CA TYR A 110 10.10 0.76 -19.16
C TYR A 110 9.50 1.37 -17.89
N PHE A 111 9.83 0.82 -16.71
CA PHE A 111 9.32 1.31 -15.42
C PHE A 111 10.19 2.41 -14.80
N PHE A 112 11.49 2.40 -15.05
CA PHE A 112 12.46 3.33 -14.48
C PHE A 112 12.18 4.79 -14.89
N ALA A 113 11.97 5.05 -16.19
CA ALA A 113 11.75 6.39 -16.71
C ALA A 113 10.49 7.09 -16.13
N PRO A 114 9.29 6.48 -16.11
CA PRO A 114 8.13 7.07 -15.43
C PRO A 114 8.27 7.05 -13.91
N GLY A 115 9.23 6.29 -13.35
CA GLY A 115 9.36 6.04 -11.92
C GLY A 115 8.20 5.20 -11.41
N ALA A 116 7.79 4.18 -12.14
CA ALA A 116 6.68 3.31 -11.80
C ALA A 116 7.15 2.11 -10.97
N ALA A 117 6.22 1.56 -10.20
CA ALA A 117 6.38 0.34 -9.42
C ALA A 117 6.20 -0.87 -10.34
N ALA A 118 7.03 -1.90 -10.20
CA ALA A 118 6.81 -3.20 -10.84
C ALA A 118 7.52 -4.33 -10.09
N GLU A 119 7.06 -5.55 -10.33
CA GLU A 119 7.58 -6.80 -9.76
C GLU A 119 7.53 -7.89 -10.83
N ARG A 120 8.65 -8.57 -11.11
CA ARG A 120 8.74 -9.54 -12.21
C ARG A 120 9.44 -10.82 -11.80
N PHE A 121 8.87 -11.95 -12.22
CA PHE A 121 9.50 -13.25 -12.14
C PHE A 121 10.65 -13.36 -13.15
N VAL A 122 11.79 -13.88 -12.68
CA VAL A 122 12.98 -14.19 -13.50
C VAL A 122 13.05 -15.69 -13.68
N LEU A 123 12.82 -16.16 -14.90
CA LEU A 123 12.84 -17.57 -15.26
C LEU A 123 14.26 -18.15 -15.29
N ASN A 124 15.26 -17.32 -15.55
CA ASN A 124 16.65 -17.74 -15.62
C ASN A 124 17.30 -17.66 -14.23
N GLU A 125 17.32 -18.79 -13.53
CA GLU A 125 17.91 -18.94 -12.19
C GLU A 125 19.40 -18.53 -12.14
N THR A 126 20.16 -18.76 -13.21
CA THR A 126 21.57 -18.35 -13.27
C THR A 126 21.70 -16.83 -13.28
N LEU A 127 20.93 -16.15 -14.13
CA LEU A 127 20.86 -14.69 -14.15
C LEU A 127 20.42 -14.13 -12.80
N PHE A 128 19.40 -14.75 -12.18
CA PHE A 128 18.91 -14.32 -10.88
C PHE A 128 19.97 -14.48 -9.78
N SER A 129 20.67 -15.62 -9.75
CA SER A 129 21.77 -15.88 -8.81
C SER A 129 22.90 -14.86 -8.98
N GLU A 130 23.27 -14.52 -10.22
CA GLU A 130 24.26 -13.48 -10.51
C GLU A 130 23.84 -12.10 -9.98
N LEU A 131 22.55 -11.75 -10.10
CA LEU A 131 22.00 -10.51 -9.55
C LEU A 131 22.08 -10.47 -8.01
N VAL A 132 21.71 -11.57 -7.35
CA VAL A 132 21.75 -11.68 -5.88
C VAL A 132 23.19 -11.59 -5.36
N GLU A 133 24.13 -12.32 -5.95
CA GLU A 133 25.54 -12.27 -5.57
C GLU A 133 26.16 -10.88 -5.80
N ALA A 134 25.88 -10.27 -6.95
CA ALA A 134 26.34 -8.90 -7.22
C ALA A 134 25.76 -7.89 -6.21
N SER A 135 24.53 -8.12 -5.74
CA SER A 135 23.84 -7.27 -4.77
C SER A 135 24.44 -7.37 -3.36
N ARG A 136 24.84 -8.58 -2.93
CA ARG A 136 25.55 -8.83 -1.65
C ARG A 136 26.84 -8.03 -1.54
N ASP A 137 27.54 -7.88 -2.66
CA ASP A 137 28.82 -7.16 -2.73
C ASP A 137 28.67 -5.64 -2.89
N LEU A 138 27.45 -5.10 -3.01
CA LEU A 138 27.25 -3.66 -3.15
C LEU A 138 27.21 -2.98 -1.77
N PRO A 139 27.91 -1.84 -1.60
CA PRO A 139 27.84 -1.08 -0.37
C PRO A 139 26.42 -0.53 -0.18
N GLY A 140 25.91 -0.61 1.05
CA GLY A 140 24.59 -0.11 1.40
C GLY A 140 23.43 -1.05 1.06
N ASN A 141 23.71 -2.30 0.66
CA ASN A 141 22.66 -3.31 0.61
C ASN A 141 22.03 -3.53 2.00
N ARG A 142 20.73 -3.83 2.02
CA ARG A 142 19.97 -4.07 3.24
C ARG A 142 19.14 -5.33 3.06
N TRP A 143 19.03 -6.10 4.13
CA TRP A 143 18.19 -7.28 4.21
C TRP A 143 17.00 -6.99 5.13
N SER A 144 15.80 -7.38 4.71
CA SER A 144 14.61 -7.28 5.54
C SER A 144 13.65 -8.44 5.33
N VAL A 145 12.77 -8.63 6.29
CA VAL A 145 11.60 -9.51 6.16
C VAL A 145 10.69 -8.95 5.06
N GLY A 146 10.44 -9.75 4.03
CA GLY A 146 9.64 -9.39 2.86
C GLY A 146 8.37 -10.24 2.73
N GLY A 147 7.53 -9.86 1.76
CA GLY A 147 6.25 -10.49 1.46
C GLY A 147 5.10 -9.93 2.30
N ASN A 148 3.90 -9.84 1.71
CA ASN A 148 2.74 -9.21 2.34
C ASN A 148 2.41 -9.86 3.69
N ALA A 149 2.37 -11.19 3.75
CA ALA A 149 1.95 -11.89 4.96
C ALA A 149 2.93 -11.68 6.14
N PRO A 150 4.26 -11.87 6.01
CA PRO A 150 5.21 -11.56 7.08
C PRO A 150 5.19 -10.09 7.51
N VAL A 151 5.07 -9.16 6.55
CA VAL A 151 5.04 -7.72 6.85
C VAL A 151 3.78 -7.36 7.64
N MET A 152 2.61 -7.85 7.21
CA MET A 152 1.35 -7.67 7.95
C MET A 152 1.42 -8.34 9.33
N ALA A 153 1.96 -9.56 9.42
CA ALA A 153 2.13 -10.29 10.68
C ALA A 153 3.02 -9.54 11.67
N GLY A 154 4.17 -9.02 11.20
CA GLY A 154 5.08 -8.19 11.98
C GLY A 154 4.41 -6.92 12.51
N ARG A 155 3.64 -6.24 11.66
CA ARG A 155 2.84 -5.09 12.08
C ARG A 155 1.81 -5.48 13.13
N MET A 156 0.97 -6.49 12.88
CA MET A 156 -0.07 -6.93 13.82
C MET A 156 0.50 -7.34 15.18
N ALA A 157 1.62 -8.06 15.19
CA ALA A 157 2.30 -8.45 16.42
C ALA A 157 2.78 -7.21 17.22
N THR A 158 3.35 -6.21 16.53
CA THR A 158 3.76 -4.92 17.12
C THR A 158 2.58 -4.16 17.70
N GLU A 159 1.41 -4.24 17.05
CA GLU A 159 0.19 -3.57 17.49
C GLU A 159 -0.58 -4.35 18.57
N GLY A 160 -0.07 -5.50 19.04
CA GLY A 160 -0.64 -6.23 20.18
C GLY A 160 -1.44 -7.49 19.84
N CYS A 161 -1.36 -8.02 18.62
CA CYS A 161 -1.97 -9.30 18.25
C CYS A 161 -1.05 -10.50 18.53
N ASP A 162 -1.66 -11.66 18.71
CA ASP A 162 -0.98 -12.94 18.50
C ASP A 162 -1.28 -13.41 17.08
N VAL A 163 -0.27 -13.90 16.35
CA VAL A 163 -0.37 -14.12 14.91
C VAL A 163 0.01 -15.54 14.53
N LEU A 164 -0.80 -16.18 13.68
CA LEU A 164 -0.44 -17.39 12.96
C LEU A 164 -0.03 -17.00 11.54
N LEU A 165 1.24 -17.21 11.18
CA LEU A 165 1.78 -16.80 9.87
C LEU A 165 1.95 -18.01 8.94
N GLY A 166 1.21 -18.05 7.84
CA GLY A 166 1.34 -19.01 6.75
C GLY A 166 2.48 -18.65 5.82
N GLY A 167 3.62 -19.33 5.95
CA GLY A 167 4.78 -19.14 5.09
C GLY A 167 5.88 -20.16 5.38
N SER A 168 6.71 -20.41 4.38
CA SER A 168 7.86 -21.31 4.49
C SER A 168 9.12 -20.47 4.68
N PHE A 169 9.86 -20.70 5.76
CA PHE A 169 10.96 -19.83 6.18
C PHE A 169 12.17 -20.62 6.64
N SER A 170 13.34 -19.98 6.57
CA SER A 170 14.54 -20.51 7.20
C SER A 170 14.50 -20.32 8.73
N PRO A 171 15.30 -21.11 9.49
CA PRO A 171 15.43 -20.90 10.93
C PRO A 171 15.85 -19.47 11.27
N ASP A 172 16.85 -18.94 10.57
CA ASP A 172 17.36 -17.57 10.78
C ASP A 172 16.27 -16.51 10.56
N PHE A 173 15.40 -16.71 9.57
CA PHE A 173 14.25 -15.84 9.34
C PHE A 173 13.25 -15.91 10.48
N THR A 174 12.99 -17.11 11.00
CA THR A 174 12.05 -17.31 12.10
C THR A 174 12.55 -16.67 13.40
N ASP A 175 13.87 -16.69 13.63
CA ASP A 175 14.51 -16.13 14.82
C ASP A 175 14.39 -14.60 14.93
N VAL A 176 14.22 -13.89 13.81
CA VAL A 176 14.02 -12.43 13.80
C VAL A 176 12.56 -12.01 13.96
N LEU A 177 11.61 -12.95 13.86
CA LEU A 177 10.19 -12.67 14.06
C LEU A 177 9.87 -12.41 15.54
N SER A 178 8.81 -11.64 15.76
CA SER A 178 8.28 -11.43 17.12
C SER A 178 7.89 -12.77 17.76
N GLN A 179 8.11 -12.92 19.07
CA GLN A 179 7.65 -14.06 19.86
C GLN A 179 6.12 -14.27 19.82
N HIS A 180 5.37 -13.25 19.37
CA HIS A 180 3.92 -13.31 19.17
C HIS A 180 3.51 -13.86 17.81
N ILE A 181 4.47 -14.26 16.97
CA ILE A 181 4.22 -14.85 15.65
C ILE A 181 4.55 -16.34 15.73
N THR A 182 3.56 -17.17 15.45
CA THR A 182 3.72 -18.61 15.26
C THR A 182 3.70 -18.93 13.77
N VAL A 183 4.81 -19.45 13.25
CA VAL A 183 4.91 -19.86 11.84
C VAL A 183 4.16 -21.19 11.60
N ALA A 184 3.42 -21.24 10.50
CA ALA A 184 2.70 -22.40 10.00
C ALA A 184 3.08 -22.62 8.53
N GLY A 185 4.12 -23.42 8.32
CA GLY A 185 4.66 -23.76 7.01
C GLY A 185 5.91 -24.60 7.15
N ASN A 186 6.58 -24.83 6.02
CA ASN A 186 7.75 -25.68 5.95
C ASN A 186 9.03 -24.93 6.33
N ALA A 187 9.96 -25.61 6.99
CA ALA A 187 11.30 -25.09 7.19
C ALA A 187 12.09 -25.27 5.89
N VAL A 188 12.65 -24.20 5.35
CA VAL A 188 13.45 -24.21 4.13
C VAL A 188 14.90 -23.82 4.44
N GLU A 189 15.87 -24.39 3.73
CA GLU A 189 17.28 -24.02 3.91
C GLU A 189 17.56 -22.64 3.31
N GLU A 190 17.12 -22.43 2.08
CA GLU A 190 17.21 -21.16 1.37
C GLU A 190 15.80 -20.57 1.23
N PRO A 191 15.54 -19.38 1.80
CA PRO A 191 14.27 -18.70 1.61
C PRO A 191 14.18 -18.09 0.21
N ASP A 192 12.97 -17.90 -0.30
CA ASP A 192 12.73 -17.11 -1.51
C ASP A 192 13.31 -15.70 -1.31
N ILE A 193 14.10 -15.20 -2.28
CA ILE A 193 14.74 -13.88 -2.22
C ILE A 193 14.05 -12.95 -3.21
N HIS A 194 13.70 -11.76 -2.73
CA HIS A 194 13.17 -10.69 -3.56
C HIS A 194 14.22 -9.59 -3.67
N LEU A 195 14.67 -9.32 -4.89
CA LEU A 195 15.65 -8.28 -5.13
C LEU A 195 14.94 -6.96 -5.45
N ILE A 196 15.07 -6.00 -4.53
CA ILE A 196 14.43 -4.68 -4.62
C ILE A 196 15.44 -3.67 -5.15
N LEU A 197 15.31 -3.34 -6.44
CA LEU A 197 16.14 -2.34 -7.12
C LEU A 197 15.53 -0.94 -6.90
N GLU A 198 15.98 -0.25 -5.85
CA GLU A 198 15.55 1.11 -5.52
C GLU A 198 16.28 2.14 -6.39
N TYR A 199 15.60 3.24 -6.73
CA TYR A 199 16.21 4.37 -7.41
C TYR A 199 15.57 5.70 -6.97
N PRO A 200 16.37 6.76 -6.73
CA PRO A 200 15.85 8.07 -6.35
C PRO A 200 15.29 8.84 -7.55
N SER A 201 14.52 9.90 -7.26
CA SER A 201 14.12 10.88 -8.29
C SER A 201 15.35 11.51 -8.93
N GLY A 202 15.35 11.64 -10.25
CA GLY A 202 16.47 12.19 -11.01
C GLY A 202 17.63 11.20 -11.24
N ALA A 203 17.53 9.95 -10.77
CA ALA A 203 18.49 8.91 -11.12
C ALA A 203 18.58 8.73 -12.63
N ARG A 204 19.79 8.43 -13.14
CA ARG A 204 20.05 8.28 -14.57
C ARG A 204 20.60 6.91 -14.88
N TRP A 205 20.06 6.26 -15.90
CA TRP A 205 20.58 5.01 -16.45
C TRP A 205 20.51 5.08 -17.98
N GLY A 206 21.67 5.20 -18.62
CA GLY A 206 21.75 5.51 -20.06
C GLY A 206 21.01 6.81 -20.42
N PRO A 207 20.09 6.78 -21.41
CA PRO A 207 19.31 7.95 -21.80
C PRO A 207 18.11 8.23 -20.87
N PHE A 208 17.78 7.31 -19.96
CA PHE A 208 16.60 7.43 -19.10
C PHE A 208 16.92 8.21 -17.82
N THR A 209 15.95 9.00 -17.38
CA THR A 209 15.99 9.70 -16.09
C THR A 209 14.69 9.42 -15.35
N SER A 210 14.79 8.96 -14.10
CA SER A 210 13.61 8.64 -13.31
C SER A 210 12.88 9.90 -12.84
N ARG A 211 11.57 9.98 -13.10
CA ARG A 211 10.74 11.14 -12.71
C ARG A 211 10.47 11.21 -11.21
N ARG A 212 10.47 10.08 -10.50
CA ARG A 212 10.23 9.99 -9.05
C ARG A 212 10.98 8.82 -8.45
N ALA A 213 11.24 8.89 -7.14
CA ALA A 213 11.81 7.75 -6.43
C ALA A 213 10.83 6.57 -6.46
N ASN A 214 11.31 5.38 -6.78
CA ASN A 214 10.52 4.15 -6.76
C ASN A 214 11.44 2.91 -6.72
N ARG A 215 10.86 1.72 -6.84
CA ARG A 215 11.54 0.43 -6.88
C ARG A 215 11.02 -0.47 -8.00
N TYR A 216 11.92 -1.26 -8.55
CA TYR A 216 11.65 -2.38 -9.46
C TYR A 216 12.07 -3.68 -8.77
N ILE A 217 11.16 -4.64 -8.64
CA ILE A 217 11.39 -5.89 -7.90
C ILE A 217 11.58 -7.03 -8.90
N VAL A 218 12.57 -7.88 -8.65
CA VAL A 218 12.73 -9.15 -9.37
C VAL A 218 12.89 -10.29 -8.38
N HIS A 219 12.33 -11.44 -8.72
CA HIS A 219 12.36 -12.63 -7.88
C HIS A 219 12.37 -13.90 -8.74
N SER A 220 12.79 -15.01 -8.17
CA SER A 220 12.81 -16.34 -8.81
C SER A 220 12.29 -17.35 -7.78
N ASP A 221 11.04 -17.14 -7.35
CA ASP A 221 10.46 -17.86 -6.21
C ASP A 221 10.00 -19.27 -6.60
N ASP A 222 10.30 -20.22 -5.72
CA ASP A 222 9.86 -21.61 -5.83
C ASP A 222 8.65 -21.92 -4.95
N HIS A 223 8.47 -21.18 -3.85
CA HIS A 223 7.50 -21.56 -2.80
C HIS A 223 6.26 -20.67 -2.81
N ASN A 224 6.45 -19.36 -2.95
CA ASN A 224 5.35 -18.39 -2.83
C ASN A 224 4.26 -18.55 -3.91
N PRO A 225 4.56 -18.72 -5.22
CA PRO A 225 3.54 -18.90 -6.25
C PRO A 225 2.68 -20.16 -6.03
N TYR A 226 3.25 -21.19 -5.40
CA TYR A 226 2.56 -22.45 -5.14
C TYR A 226 1.82 -22.49 -3.79
N LEU A 227 1.82 -21.39 -3.03
CA LEU A 227 1.24 -21.33 -1.68
C LEU A 227 1.73 -22.50 -0.80
N ALA A 228 3.04 -22.78 -0.84
CA ALA A 228 3.63 -24.02 -0.30
C ALA A 228 3.41 -24.28 1.21
N SER A 229 2.92 -23.29 1.95
CA SER A 229 2.59 -23.37 3.38
C SER A 229 1.10 -23.62 3.67
N MET A 230 0.26 -23.71 2.63
CA MET A 230 -1.20 -23.73 2.78
C MET A 230 -1.71 -24.93 3.59
N GLU A 231 -1.09 -26.11 3.44
CA GLU A 231 -1.53 -27.33 4.11
C GLU A 231 -1.25 -27.28 5.63
N GLU A 232 -0.04 -26.89 6.00
CA GLU A 232 0.41 -26.73 7.38
C GLU A 232 -0.32 -25.58 8.07
N PHE A 233 -0.55 -24.49 7.34
CA PHE A 233 -1.38 -23.38 7.80
C PHE A 233 -2.81 -23.83 8.09
N ALA A 234 -3.45 -24.56 7.16
CA ALA A 234 -4.80 -25.10 7.36
C ALA A 234 -4.87 -26.03 8.58
N GLY A 235 -3.85 -26.89 8.77
CA GLY A 235 -3.75 -27.79 9.92
C GLY A 235 -3.68 -27.06 11.27
N LYS A 236 -2.97 -25.91 11.34
CA LYS A 236 -2.86 -25.11 12.58
C LYS A 236 -4.03 -24.14 12.78
N LEU A 237 -4.70 -23.72 11.71
CA LEU A 237 -5.77 -22.72 11.74
C LEU A 237 -6.90 -23.08 12.70
N GLN A 238 -7.32 -24.35 12.69
CA GLN A 238 -8.42 -24.83 13.55
C GLN A 238 -8.10 -24.71 15.05
N GLY A 239 -6.87 -25.06 15.46
CA GLY A 239 -6.43 -24.95 16.84
C GLY A 239 -6.17 -23.52 17.28
N PHE A 240 -5.79 -22.65 16.34
CA PHE A 240 -5.52 -21.24 16.61
C PHE A 240 -6.80 -20.43 16.90
N ASN A 241 -7.94 -20.80 16.30
CA ASN A 241 -9.25 -20.16 16.46
C ASN A 241 -9.18 -18.62 16.29
N PRO A 242 -8.80 -18.14 15.09
CA PRO A 242 -8.56 -16.71 14.85
C PRO A 242 -9.83 -15.85 15.01
N ASP A 243 -9.62 -14.57 15.32
CA ASP A 243 -10.63 -13.51 15.27
C ASP A 243 -10.71 -12.86 13.87
N LEU A 244 -9.63 -12.96 13.09
CA LEU A 244 -9.53 -12.49 11.70
C LEU A 244 -8.61 -13.42 10.88
N LEU A 245 -9.00 -13.68 9.63
CA LEU A 245 -8.15 -14.29 8.62
C LEU A 245 -7.75 -13.24 7.57
N VAL A 246 -6.47 -13.19 7.25
CA VAL A 246 -5.89 -12.30 6.25
C VAL A 246 -5.25 -13.13 5.16
N VAL A 247 -5.60 -12.84 3.91
CA VAL A 247 -5.04 -13.42 2.70
C VAL A 247 -4.29 -12.33 1.94
N GLY A 248 -3.05 -12.62 1.54
CA GLY A 248 -2.18 -11.77 0.74
C GLY A 248 -1.13 -12.63 0.03
N GLY A 249 -0.21 -12.01 -0.70
CA GLY A 249 0.87 -12.71 -1.41
C GLY A 249 0.45 -13.38 -2.73
N LEU A 250 -0.81 -13.30 -3.12
CA LEU A 250 -1.30 -13.95 -4.35
C LEU A 250 -0.75 -13.30 -5.63
N GLN A 251 -0.19 -12.10 -5.56
CA GLN A 251 0.49 -11.47 -6.70
C GLN A 251 1.75 -12.23 -7.14
N MET A 252 2.27 -13.13 -6.31
CA MET A 252 3.35 -14.05 -6.69
C MET A 252 2.93 -15.03 -7.80
N MET A 253 1.63 -15.19 -8.02
CA MET A 253 1.08 -15.99 -9.10
C MET A 253 0.89 -15.18 -10.41
N ASP A 254 1.06 -13.86 -10.38
CA ASP A 254 0.86 -12.97 -11.54
C ASP A 254 1.97 -13.19 -12.57
N ASN A 255 1.61 -13.53 -13.81
CA ASN A 255 2.55 -13.89 -14.88
C ASN A 255 3.52 -15.05 -14.55
N PHE A 256 3.28 -15.81 -13.49
CA PHE A 256 4.07 -16.99 -13.14
C PHE A 256 3.76 -18.13 -14.13
N PRO A 257 4.77 -18.85 -14.65
CA PRO A 257 4.60 -19.83 -15.72
C PRO A 257 4.06 -21.19 -15.23
N PHE A 258 2.85 -21.20 -14.66
CA PHE A 258 2.17 -22.42 -14.24
C PHE A 258 1.94 -23.39 -15.38
N GLN A 259 2.00 -24.69 -15.09
CA GLN A 259 1.46 -25.69 -16.00
C GLN A 259 -0.07 -25.59 -16.04
N THR A 260 -0.67 -26.05 -17.14
CA THR A 260 -2.12 -26.00 -17.33
C THR A 260 -2.86 -26.67 -16.17
N GLY A 261 -3.71 -25.89 -15.48
CA GLY A 261 -4.55 -26.36 -14.38
C GLY A 261 -3.95 -26.24 -12.97
N GLU A 262 -2.64 -25.94 -12.83
CA GLU A 262 -2.01 -25.84 -11.51
C GLU A 262 -2.55 -24.65 -10.71
N ARG A 263 -2.59 -23.46 -11.31
CA ARG A 263 -3.09 -22.24 -10.64
C ARG A 263 -4.55 -22.38 -10.21
N ASP A 264 -5.37 -22.98 -11.07
CA ASP A 264 -6.79 -23.25 -10.81
C ASP A 264 -6.97 -24.19 -9.60
N ALA A 265 -6.22 -25.30 -9.58
CA ALA A 265 -6.26 -26.24 -8.46
C ALA A 265 -5.80 -25.61 -7.13
N LEU A 266 -4.78 -24.76 -7.16
CA LEU A 266 -4.30 -24.03 -5.98
C LEU A 266 -5.34 -23.04 -5.45
N LEU A 267 -5.90 -22.20 -6.32
CA LEU A 267 -6.91 -21.21 -5.93
C LEU A 267 -8.22 -21.86 -5.48
N SER A 268 -8.59 -23.00 -6.08
CA SER A 268 -9.73 -23.80 -5.65
C SER A 268 -9.54 -24.33 -4.22
N ARG A 269 -8.38 -24.94 -3.91
CA ARG A 269 -8.04 -25.37 -2.54
C ARG A 269 -8.03 -24.22 -1.54
N LEU A 270 -7.53 -23.05 -1.93
CA LEU A 270 -7.59 -21.86 -1.09
C LEU A 270 -9.04 -21.43 -0.85
N ALA A 271 -9.88 -21.40 -1.89
CA ALA A 271 -11.29 -21.08 -1.74
C ALA A 271 -12.02 -22.06 -0.80
N GLU A 272 -11.68 -23.35 -0.84
CA GLU A 272 -12.18 -24.37 0.10
C GLU A 272 -11.75 -24.06 1.54
N LEU A 273 -10.48 -23.73 1.77
CA LEU A 273 -9.97 -23.35 3.10
C LEU A 273 -10.72 -22.13 3.66
N LEU A 274 -10.92 -21.10 2.84
CA LEU A 274 -11.65 -19.89 3.24
C LEU A 274 -13.13 -20.21 3.52
N SER A 275 -13.73 -21.10 2.75
CA SER A 275 -15.14 -21.50 2.90
C SER A 275 -15.38 -22.44 4.08
N ALA A 276 -14.39 -23.25 4.46
CA ALA A 276 -14.45 -24.13 5.63
C ALA A 276 -14.36 -23.37 6.97
N SER A 277 -13.95 -22.11 6.94
CA SER A 277 -13.89 -21.24 8.11
C SER A 277 -15.29 -20.82 8.58
N SER A 278 -15.41 -20.37 9.84
CA SER A 278 -16.70 -19.93 10.37
C SER A 278 -17.32 -18.81 9.51
N PRO A 279 -18.63 -18.83 9.22
CA PRO A 279 -19.28 -17.74 8.50
C PRO A 279 -19.11 -16.36 9.17
N ARG A 280 -18.89 -16.37 10.49
CA ARG A 280 -18.65 -15.17 11.31
C ARG A 280 -17.19 -14.72 11.38
N LEU A 281 -16.24 -15.53 10.90
CA LEU A 281 -14.84 -15.13 10.85
C LEU A 281 -14.65 -14.11 9.73
N GLY A 282 -14.11 -12.93 10.04
CA GLY A 282 -13.74 -11.95 9.02
C GLY A 282 -12.61 -12.47 8.14
N VAL A 283 -12.72 -12.19 6.85
CA VAL A 283 -11.70 -12.54 5.84
C VAL A 283 -11.34 -11.27 5.09
N HIS A 284 -10.11 -10.82 5.30
CA HIS A 284 -9.52 -9.69 4.58
C HIS A 284 -8.59 -10.19 3.48
N PHE A 285 -8.80 -9.73 2.25
CA PHE A 285 -7.87 -9.93 1.16
C PHE A 285 -7.12 -8.62 0.88
N GLU A 286 -5.81 -8.63 1.15
CA GLU A 286 -4.90 -7.54 0.77
C GLU A 286 -4.49 -7.76 -0.69
N MET A 287 -4.98 -6.90 -1.57
CA MET A 287 -4.59 -6.88 -2.97
C MET A 287 -3.23 -6.22 -3.12
N ALA A 288 -2.47 -6.68 -4.11
CA ALA A 288 -1.19 -6.12 -4.50
C ALA A 288 -1.15 -5.94 -6.02
N SER A 289 0.05 -5.81 -6.61
CA SER A 289 0.18 -5.51 -8.03
C SER A 289 -0.23 -6.70 -8.91
N PHE A 290 -1.39 -6.62 -9.55
CA PHE A 290 -1.83 -7.58 -10.56
C PHE A 290 -1.89 -6.90 -11.92
N VAL A 291 -1.13 -7.41 -12.90
CA VAL A 291 -1.11 -6.88 -14.27
C VAL A 291 -1.47 -7.93 -15.33
N GLU A 292 -1.80 -9.17 -14.94
CA GLU A 292 -2.39 -10.19 -15.81
C GLU A 292 -3.92 -10.24 -15.64
N GLU A 293 -4.66 -10.24 -16.76
CA GLU A 293 -6.13 -10.30 -16.70
C GLU A 293 -6.63 -11.65 -16.17
N SER A 294 -5.95 -12.74 -16.53
CA SER A 294 -6.40 -14.10 -16.21
C SER A 294 -6.39 -14.38 -14.70
N ILE A 295 -5.33 -14.00 -13.97
CA ILE A 295 -5.29 -14.16 -12.51
C ILE A 295 -6.35 -13.28 -11.85
N MET A 296 -6.58 -12.06 -12.33
CA MET A 296 -7.61 -11.19 -11.76
C MET A 296 -9.02 -11.78 -11.94
N GLN A 297 -9.28 -12.48 -13.05
CA GLN A 297 -10.51 -13.25 -13.25
C GLN A 297 -10.57 -14.43 -12.25
N ASP A 298 -9.47 -15.14 -12.05
CA ASP A 298 -9.40 -16.23 -11.06
C ASP A 298 -9.65 -15.71 -9.63
N LEU A 299 -9.10 -14.55 -9.25
CA LEU A 299 -9.33 -13.92 -7.95
C LEU A 299 -10.79 -13.49 -7.76
N LEU A 300 -11.42 -12.95 -8.80
CA LEU A 300 -12.86 -12.63 -8.80
C LEU A 300 -13.74 -13.88 -8.63
N HIS A 301 -13.24 -15.04 -9.06
CA HIS A 301 -13.95 -16.31 -8.94
C HIS A 301 -13.73 -16.98 -7.57
N TYR A 302 -12.47 -17.13 -7.16
CA TYR A 302 -12.08 -17.95 -6.02
C TYR A 302 -11.95 -17.18 -4.70
N ILE A 303 -11.44 -15.94 -4.71
CA ILE A 303 -10.96 -15.28 -3.48
C ILE A 303 -11.87 -14.13 -3.05
N ILE A 304 -12.19 -13.21 -3.95
CA ILE A 304 -12.99 -12.02 -3.65
C ILE A 304 -14.37 -12.40 -3.08
N PRO A 305 -15.12 -13.37 -3.63
CA PRO A 305 -16.41 -13.74 -3.06
C PRO A 305 -16.30 -14.43 -1.70
N ARG A 306 -15.09 -14.80 -1.25
CA ARG A 306 -14.81 -15.46 0.04
C ARG A 306 -14.23 -14.45 1.06
N SER A 307 -14.15 -13.18 0.67
CA SER A 307 -13.60 -12.09 1.48
C SER A 307 -14.69 -11.07 1.79
N ASP A 308 -14.84 -10.68 3.07
CA ASP A 308 -15.74 -9.60 3.48
C ASP A 308 -15.01 -8.27 3.67
N SER A 309 -13.68 -8.27 3.52
CA SER A 309 -12.87 -7.06 3.39
C SER A 309 -11.85 -7.12 2.27
N LEU A 310 -11.65 -5.98 1.58
CA LEU A 310 -10.56 -5.77 0.64
C LEU A 310 -9.67 -4.60 1.08
N GLY A 311 -8.35 -4.73 0.90
CA GLY A 311 -7.35 -3.68 1.04
C GLY A 311 -6.58 -3.50 -0.26
N MET A 312 -6.32 -2.26 -0.70
CA MET A 312 -5.67 -1.97 -1.99
C MET A 312 -5.18 -0.51 -2.11
N ASN A 313 -4.31 -0.20 -3.07
CA ASN A 313 -3.87 1.17 -3.37
C ASN A 313 -4.59 1.80 -4.59
N GLU A 314 -4.14 2.99 -5.01
CA GLU A 314 -4.66 3.72 -6.18
C GLU A 314 -4.38 3.13 -7.57
N GLN A 315 -3.56 2.08 -7.65
CA GLN A 315 -3.25 1.31 -8.86
C GLN A 315 -4.17 0.09 -8.97
N GLU A 316 -4.39 -0.64 -7.87
CA GLU A 316 -5.24 -1.83 -7.88
C GLU A 316 -6.73 -1.50 -7.98
N LEU A 317 -7.21 -0.45 -7.30
CA LEU A 317 -8.61 -0.04 -7.34
C LEU A 317 -9.15 0.18 -8.77
N PRO A 318 -8.52 1.02 -9.62
CA PRO A 318 -8.97 1.19 -11.00
C PRO A 318 -8.85 -0.09 -11.82
N ASN A 319 -7.83 -0.94 -11.58
CA ASN A 319 -7.67 -2.20 -12.32
C ASN A 319 -8.79 -3.20 -12.00
N LEU A 320 -9.13 -3.36 -10.72
CA LEU A 320 -10.27 -4.17 -10.30
C LEU A 320 -11.57 -3.63 -10.91
N LEU A 321 -11.78 -2.31 -10.86
CA LEU A 321 -12.98 -1.70 -11.41
C LEU A 321 -13.09 -1.88 -12.93
N SER A 322 -11.99 -1.71 -13.68
CA SER A 322 -11.95 -1.94 -15.12
C SER A 322 -12.36 -3.37 -15.45
N LEU A 323 -11.80 -4.36 -14.74
CA LEU A 323 -12.14 -5.76 -14.96
C LEU A 323 -13.61 -6.06 -14.62
N LEU A 324 -14.12 -5.51 -13.51
CA LEU A 324 -15.52 -5.63 -13.13
C LEU A 324 -16.48 -5.07 -14.20
N LYS A 325 -16.01 -4.10 -15.00
CA LYS A 325 -16.72 -3.47 -16.12
C LYS A 325 -16.42 -4.08 -17.49
N GLY A 326 -15.61 -5.14 -17.57
CA GLY A 326 -15.21 -5.77 -18.83
C GLY A 326 -14.31 -4.87 -19.69
N SER A 327 -13.51 -4.01 -19.06
CA SER A 327 -12.51 -3.16 -19.70
C SER A 327 -11.09 -3.63 -19.38
N ASN A 328 -10.12 -3.26 -20.21
CA ASN A 328 -8.72 -3.68 -20.03
C ASN A 328 -8.10 -3.06 -18.77
N ILE A 329 -7.23 -3.82 -18.11
CA ILE A 329 -6.39 -3.36 -17.00
C ILE A 329 -5.29 -2.41 -17.49
N THR A 330 -4.89 -1.48 -16.63
CA THR A 330 -3.84 -0.50 -16.92
C THR A 330 -2.59 -0.80 -16.09
N VAL A 331 -1.43 -0.86 -16.74
CA VAL A 331 -0.14 -1.10 -16.07
C VAL A 331 0.33 0.14 -15.28
N LEU A 332 -0.11 1.33 -15.67
CA LEU A 332 0.26 2.60 -15.04
C LEU A 332 -1.00 3.38 -14.67
N SER A 333 -1.15 3.74 -13.39
CA SER A 333 -2.22 4.63 -12.91
C SER A 333 -1.69 5.99 -12.46
N ASP A 334 -2.61 6.92 -12.18
CA ASP A 334 -2.28 8.22 -11.61
C ASP A 334 -1.79 8.06 -10.16
N PRO A 335 -0.53 8.44 -9.84
CA PRO A 335 0.02 8.28 -8.50
C PRO A 335 -0.51 9.29 -7.48
N ASN A 336 -1.27 10.31 -7.90
CA ASN A 336 -1.85 11.31 -7.01
C ASN A 336 -3.34 11.53 -7.36
N PRO A 337 -4.19 10.49 -7.22
CA PRO A 337 -5.58 10.61 -7.62
C PRO A 337 -6.31 11.61 -6.72
N ARG A 338 -7.29 12.31 -7.29
CA ARG A 338 -8.21 13.13 -6.50
C ARG A 338 -9.06 12.24 -5.59
N VAL A 339 -9.30 12.69 -4.35
CA VAL A 339 -10.17 12.00 -3.37
C VAL A 339 -11.52 11.63 -4.00
N ALA A 340 -12.16 12.57 -4.70
CA ALA A 340 -13.43 12.36 -5.39
C ALA A 340 -13.39 11.19 -6.38
N THR A 341 -12.29 11.04 -7.13
CA THR A 341 -12.12 9.93 -8.08
C THR A 341 -12.05 8.59 -7.36
N VAL A 342 -11.25 8.51 -6.30
CA VAL A 342 -11.10 7.28 -5.51
C VAL A 342 -12.42 6.90 -4.85
N LEU A 343 -13.12 7.85 -4.25
CA LEU A 343 -14.42 7.59 -3.61
C LEU A 343 -15.47 7.11 -4.62
N ASP A 344 -15.56 7.70 -5.81
CA ASP A 344 -16.46 7.22 -6.87
C ASP A 344 -16.12 5.78 -7.30
N GLN A 345 -14.84 5.45 -7.42
CA GLN A 345 -14.38 4.10 -7.77
C GLN A 345 -14.68 3.09 -6.65
N MET A 346 -14.42 3.45 -5.39
CA MET A 346 -14.72 2.62 -4.22
C MET A 346 -16.21 2.27 -4.14
N ARG A 347 -17.09 3.26 -4.30
CA ARG A 347 -18.54 3.05 -4.31
C ARG A 347 -18.96 2.08 -5.41
N GLU A 348 -18.42 2.25 -6.60
CA GLU A 348 -18.77 1.42 -7.74
C GLU A 348 -18.28 -0.03 -7.58
N VAL A 349 -17.06 -0.25 -7.07
CA VAL A 349 -16.56 -1.58 -6.71
C VAL A 349 -17.44 -2.22 -5.65
N TYR A 350 -17.71 -1.49 -4.55
CA TYR A 350 -18.60 -1.95 -3.48
C TYR A 350 -19.97 -2.37 -4.01
N ARG A 351 -20.59 -1.53 -4.84
CA ARG A 351 -21.90 -1.77 -5.45
C ARG A 351 -21.89 -3.00 -6.36
N ILE A 352 -20.92 -3.11 -7.28
CA ILE A 352 -20.86 -4.22 -8.24
C ILE A 352 -20.63 -5.55 -7.52
N LEU A 353 -19.68 -5.62 -6.59
CA LEU A 353 -19.37 -6.85 -5.86
C LEU A 353 -20.55 -7.32 -5.00
N ASN A 354 -21.20 -6.39 -4.28
CA ASN A 354 -22.38 -6.72 -3.50
C ASN A 354 -23.61 -7.06 -4.36
N GLN A 355 -23.75 -6.48 -5.56
CA GLN A 355 -24.78 -6.91 -6.51
C GLN A 355 -24.53 -8.35 -6.99
N ARG A 356 -23.30 -8.66 -7.42
CA ARG A 356 -22.94 -10.03 -7.85
C ARG A 356 -23.16 -11.06 -6.75
N HIS A 357 -22.86 -10.71 -5.49
CA HIS A 357 -23.15 -11.57 -4.35
C HIS A 357 -24.66 -11.82 -4.17
N ARG A 358 -25.50 -10.79 -4.31
CA ARG A 358 -26.96 -10.95 -4.25
C ARG A 358 -27.48 -11.83 -5.39
N ASP A 359 -27.05 -11.56 -6.62
CA ASP A 359 -27.46 -12.32 -7.81
C ASP A 359 -27.07 -13.81 -7.67
N SER A 360 -25.84 -14.08 -7.23
CA SER A 360 -25.35 -15.44 -6.96
C SER A 360 -26.18 -16.19 -5.92
N ARG A 361 -26.59 -15.50 -4.85
CA ARG A 361 -27.44 -16.10 -3.80
C ARG A 361 -28.86 -16.40 -4.30
N GLU A 362 -29.41 -15.55 -5.16
CA GLU A 362 -30.73 -15.76 -5.77
C GLU A 362 -30.71 -16.91 -6.78
N GLU A 363 -29.66 -17.04 -7.58
CA GLU A 363 -29.52 -18.09 -8.60
C GLU A 363 -29.27 -19.48 -7.99
N THR A 364 -28.38 -19.57 -7.00
CA THR A 364 -27.92 -20.86 -6.48
C THR A 364 -28.73 -21.37 -5.29
N ASN A 365 -29.59 -20.53 -4.69
CA ASN A 365 -30.17 -20.75 -3.35
C ASN A 365 -29.14 -21.13 -2.28
N SER A 366 -27.85 -20.84 -2.52
CA SER A 366 -26.77 -21.09 -1.58
C SER A 366 -26.47 -19.82 -0.80
N SER A 367 -26.02 -19.98 0.45
CA SER A 367 -25.41 -18.90 1.21
C SER A 367 -23.88 -18.92 1.06
N GLU A 368 -23.36 -19.45 -0.04
CA GLU A 368 -21.92 -19.49 -0.27
C GLU A 368 -21.39 -18.09 -0.57
N GLY A 369 -20.22 -17.80 0.00
CA GLY A 369 -19.56 -16.52 -0.13
C GLY A 369 -20.02 -15.45 0.87
N LYS A 370 -19.31 -14.33 0.85
CA LYS A 370 -19.45 -13.21 1.78
C LYS A 370 -19.73 -11.92 1.01
N PRO A 371 -20.65 -11.07 1.49
CA PRO A 371 -20.77 -9.72 0.96
C PRO A 371 -19.53 -8.90 1.35
N LEU A 372 -19.13 -7.97 0.48
CA LEU A 372 -18.09 -7.02 0.81
C LEU A 372 -18.64 -6.01 1.81
N THR A 373 -18.10 -6.01 3.03
CA THR A 373 -18.56 -5.14 4.12
C THR A 373 -17.50 -4.13 4.58
N ARG A 374 -16.28 -4.25 4.07
CA ARG A 374 -15.20 -3.29 4.31
C ARG A 374 -14.29 -3.14 3.09
N LEU A 375 -14.09 -1.91 2.63
CA LEU A 375 -13.14 -1.59 1.57
C LEU A 375 -12.19 -0.50 2.07
N HIS A 376 -10.90 -0.80 2.15
CA HIS A 376 -9.86 0.16 2.53
C HIS A 376 -8.97 0.45 1.34
N VAL A 377 -8.95 1.72 0.93
CA VAL A 377 -8.01 2.22 -0.09
C VAL A 377 -6.97 3.10 0.58
N HIS A 378 -5.71 2.71 0.43
CA HIS A 378 -4.56 3.46 0.91
C HIS A 378 -3.89 4.20 -0.24
N THR A 379 -3.67 5.51 -0.09
CA THR A 379 -2.97 6.33 -1.09
C THR A 379 -1.84 7.10 -0.43
N LEU A 380 -0.97 7.70 -1.24
CA LEU A 380 0.08 8.59 -0.72
C LEU A 380 -0.48 9.76 0.08
N ALA A 381 -1.58 10.39 -0.37
CA ALA A 381 -2.08 11.64 0.19
C ALA A 381 -3.14 11.46 1.29
N PHE A 382 -3.89 10.37 1.26
CA PHE A 382 -5.00 10.12 2.17
C PHE A 382 -5.32 8.61 2.29
N GLN A 383 -6.02 8.26 3.36
CA GLN A 383 -6.61 6.95 3.60
C GLN A 383 -8.12 7.06 3.48
N ALA A 384 -8.77 6.07 2.85
CA ALA A 384 -10.22 6.00 2.75
C ALA A 384 -10.75 4.61 3.12
N MET A 385 -11.80 4.55 3.94
CA MET A 385 -12.47 3.30 4.33
C MET A 385 -13.98 3.41 4.11
N ILE A 386 -14.56 2.41 3.46
CA ILE A 386 -16.00 2.11 3.47
C ILE A 386 -16.23 0.98 4.46
N VAL A 387 -17.21 1.11 5.36
CA VAL A 387 -17.61 0.05 6.30
C VAL A 387 -19.13 -0.03 6.41
N THR A 388 -19.70 -1.20 6.10
CA THR A 388 -21.16 -1.45 6.22
C THR A 388 -21.61 -1.39 7.67
N HIS A 389 -22.73 -0.73 7.94
CA HIS A 389 -23.35 -0.67 9.25
C HIS A 389 -23.78 -2.05 9.74
N GLY A 390 -23.55 -2.32 11.03
CA GLY A 390 -23.88 -3.61 11.64
C GLY A 390 -22.98 -4.78 11.20
N SER A 391 -21.96 -4.53 10.37
CA SER A 391 -20.89 -5.50 10.12
C SER A 391 -20.01 -5.70 11.36
N GLN A 392 -19.10 -6.67 11.30
CA GLN A 392 -18.18 -6.97 12.40
C GLN A 392 -17.11 -5.90 12.62
N TRP A 393 -16.87 -5.04 11.62
CA TRP A 393 -15.77 -4.07 11.62
C TRP A 393 -16.09 -2.88 12.53
N LYS A 394 -15.21 -2.63 13.49
CA LYS A 394 -15.40 -1.58 14.51
C LYS A 394 -14.57 -0.33 14.19
N ASN A 395 -14.86 0.77 14.90
CA ASN A 395 -13.97 1.92 15.07
C ASN A 395 -13.39 2.55 13.77
N THR A 396 -14.17 2.64 12.69
CA THR A 396 -13.73 3.09 11.35
C THR A 396 -12.89 4.38 11.40
N MET A 397 -13.34 5.38 12.15
CA MET A 397 -12.65 6.67 12.29
C MET A 397 -11.23 6.51 12.89
N SER A 398 -11.09 5.75 13.99
CA SER A 398 -9.79 5.52 14.63
C SER A 398 -8.89 4.64 13.77
N ALA A 399 -9.45 3.63 13.11
CA ALA A 399 -8.72 2.78 12.17
C ALA A 399 -8.17 3.58 10.98
N THR A 400 -8.96 4.50 10.43
CA THR A 400 -8.52 5.38 9.31
C THR A 400 -7.41 6.34 9.77
N ALA A 401 -7.51 6.89 10.99
CA ALA A 401 -6.45 7.71 11.57
C ALA A 401 -5.14 6.93 11.76
N LYS A 402 -5.24 5.71 12.32
CA LYS A 402 -4.09 4.83 12.55
C LYS A 402 -3.42 4.40 11.25
N ALA A 403 -4.20 4.04 10.24
CA ALA A 403 -3.71 3.76 8.89
C ALA A 403 -2.89 4.94 8.34
N SER A 404 -3.41 6.18 8.49
CA SER A 404 -2.73 7.39 8.04
C SER A 404 -1.40 7.64 8.77
N LEU A 405 -1.39 7.56 10.10
CA LEU A 405 -0.18 7.76 10.91
C LEU A 405 0.87 6.67 10.63
N THR A 406 0.42 5.44 10.44
CA THR A 406 1.29 4.30 10.14
C THR A 406 2.00 4.47 8.80
N ALA A 407 1.34 5.07 7.80
CA ALA A 407 1.96 5.40 6.53
C ALA A 407 3.22 6.27 6.73
N ASN A 408 3.14 7.30 7.57
CA ASN A 408 4.31 8.12 7.91
C ASN A 408 5.37 7.31 8.67
N ARG A 409 4.96 6.66 9.78
CA ARG A 409 5.87 5.95 10.68
C ARG A 409 6.70 4.90 9.95
N HIS A 410 6.06 4.14 9.05
CA HIS A 410 6.74 3.14 8.24
C HIS A 410 7.72 3.77 7.25
N VAL A 411 7.26 4.77 6.49
CA VAL A 411 8.08 5.37 5.43
C VAL A 411 9.26 6.16 5.99
N CYS A 412 9.07 6.86 7.11
CA CYS A 412 10.13 7.56 7.82
C CYS A 412 10.98 6.64 8.71
N GLY A 413 10.62 5.37 8.90
CA GLY A 413 11.35 4.42 9.74
C GLY A 413 11.37 4.80 11.22
N SER A 414 10.33 5.45 11.73
CA SER A 414 10.24 5.94 13.11
C SER A 414 8.84 5.70 13.69
N ASN A 415 8.76 5.33 14.96
CA ASN A 415 7.47 5.22 15.66
C ASN A 415 6.85 6.59 15.98
N ASP A 416 7.69 7.60 16.14
CA ASP A 416 7.29 8.98 16.35
C ASP A 416 7.31 9.74 15.04
N ILE A 417 6.31 10.60 14.83
CA ILE A 417 6.21 11.45 13.64
C ILE A 417 6.90 12.77 13.94
N ASP A 418 7.98 13.04 13.21
CA ASP A 418 8.68 14.32 13.21
C ASP A 418 8.00 15.28 12.21
N PRO A 419 7.35 16.37 12.69
CA PRO A 419 6.70 17.33 11.80
C PRO A 419 7.67 17.97 10.80
N SER A 420 8.95 18.11 11.13
CA SER A 420 9.96 18.69 10.23
C SER A 420 10.27 17.80 9.03
N LYS A 421 9.92 16.51 9.12
CA LYS A 421 10.07 15.50 8.07
C LYS A 421 8.74 15.05 7.48
N ALA A 422 7.68 15.82 7.72
CA ALA A 422 6.34 15.49 7.27
C ALA A 422 5.73 16.64 6.45
N ARG A 423 4.90 16.28 5.48
CA ARG A 423 4.17 17.24 4.67
C ARG A 423 2.74 16.78 4.42
N LEU A 424 1.81 17.71 4.59
CA LEU A 424 0.43 17.52 4.14
C LEU A 424 0.33 17.89 2.66
N ILE A 425 -0.05 16.92 1.82
CA ILE A 425 -0.22 17.11 0.38
C ILE A 425 -1.69 17.02 -0.08
N MET A 426 -2.60 16.65 0.82
CA MET A 426 -4.03 16.69 0.59
C MET A 426 -4.53 18.15 0.59
N ASP A 427 -5.44 18.49 -0.33
CA ASP A 427 -6.04 19.83 -0.43
C ASP A 427 -6.83 20.22 0.85
N ASP A 428 -6.97 21.53 1.08
CA ASP A 428 -7.73 22.10 2.21
C ASP A 428 -9.23 21.74 2.19
N SER A 429 -9.72 21.20 1.07
CA SER A 429 -11.05 20.61 0.96
C SER A 429 -11.09 19.66 -0.23
N PHE A 430 -11.97 18.66 -0.16
CA PHE A 430 -12.18 17.71 -1.25
C PHE A 430 -13.67 17.55 -1.58
N SER A 431 -13.98 17.23 -2.83
CA SER A 431 -15.33 16.83 -3.22
C SER A 431 -15.57 15.36 -2.89
N VAL A 432 -16.77 15.01 -2.44
CA VAL A 432 -17.14 13.60 -2.16
C VAL A 432 -17.33 12.78 -3.44
N SER A 433 -17.63 13.43 -4.57
CA SER A 433 -17.79 12.83 -5.89
C SER A 433 -17.30 13.77 -7.00
N ARG A 434 -17.01 13.22 -8.18
CA ARG A 434 -16.70 13.99 -9.39
C ARG A 434 -17.94 14.61 -10.05
N GLN A 435 -19.14 14.23 -9.60
CA GLN A 435 -20.39 14.76 -10.14
C GLN A 435 -20.51 16.27 -9.93
N GLU A 436 -21.10 16.96 -10.92
CA GLU A 436 -21.35 18.39 -10.85
C GLU A 436 -22.27 18.72 -9.67
N GLY A 437 -21.92 19.73 -8.88
CA GLY A 437 -22.66 20.09 -7.67
C GLY A 437 -22.39 19.19 -6.45
N SER A 438 -21.45 18.24 -6.53
CA SER A 438 -21.05 17.41 -5.39
C SER A 438 -20.68 18.25 -4.15
N GLN A 439 -21.12 17.79 -2.98
CA GLN A 439 -20.70 18.33 -1.70
C GLN A 439 -19.17 18.37 -1.59
N ARG A 440 -18.65 19.45 -0.99
CA ARG A 440 -17.25 19.56 -0.59
C ARG A 440 -17.13 19.48 0.92
N ILE A 441 -16.14 18.73 1.39
CA ILE A 441 -15.78 18.61 2.80
C ILE A 441 -14.48 19.39 3.03
N PRO A 442 -14.47 20.42 3.89
CA PRO A 442 -13.24 21.10 4.28
C PRO A 442 -12.41 20.22 5.22
N LEU A 443 -11.10 20.21 5.03
CA LEU A 443 -10.16 19.59 5.96
C LEU A 443 -10.10 20.43 7.24
N GLN A 444 -10.70 19.92 8.32
CA GLN A 444 -10.67 20.57 9.63
C GLN A 444 -9.45 20.09 10.41
N GLU A 445 -8.51 20.97 10.68
CA GLU A 445 -7.25 20.62 11.36
C GLU A 445 -7.47 19.98 12.73
N SER A 446 -8.48 20.46 13.48
CA SER A 446 -8.85 19.93 14.80
C SER A 446 -9.65 18.62 14.77
N ARG A 447 -10.12 18.22 13.58
CA ARG A 447 -10.86 16.98 13.31
C ARG A 447 -10.53 16.46 11.91
N PRO A 448 -9.29 15.98 11.69
CA PRO A 448 -8.76 15.72 10.35
C PRO A 448 -9.35 14.48 9.69
N VAL A 449 -9.95 13.56 10.48
CA VAL A 449 -10.72 12.43 9.94
C VAL A 449 -12.15 12.88 9.67
N SER A 450 -12.53 12.86 8.40
CA SER A 450 -13.89 13.18 7.96
C SER A 450 -14.67 11.90 7.73
N CYS A 451 -15.72 11.67 8.53
CA CYS A 451 -16.63 10.54 8.34
C CYS A 451 -18.06 11.01 8.08
N TRP A 452 -18.78 10.29 7.24
CA TRP A 452 -20.19 10.52 6.92
C TRP A 452 -20.86 9.21 6.48
N ASP A 453 -22.18 9.16 6.61
CA ASP A 453 -22.99 7.99 6.25
C ASP A 453 -23.55 8.12 4.83
N GLU A 454 -23.60 6.99 4.11
CA GLU A 454 -24.26 6.83 2.82
C GLU A 454 -24.98 5.48 2.79
N GLU A 455 -26.26 5.46 2.37
CA GLU A 455 -27.04 4.23 2.23
C GLU A 455 -26.96 3.29 3.46
N ASP A 456 -26.20 2.20 3.36
CA ASP A 456 -25.98 1.17 4.38
C ASP A 456 -24.55 1.17 4.97
N TYR A 457 -23.71 2.16 4.66
CA TYR A 457 -22.30 2.20 5.09
C TYR A 457 -21.81 3.58 5.53
N GLU A 458 -20.76 3.59 6.35
CA GLU A 458 -19.98 4.78 6.70
C GLU A 458 -18.77 4.89 5.78
N ILE A 459 -18.44 6.11 5.35
CA ILE A 459 -17.17 6.44 4.72
C ILE A 459 -16.34 7.28 5.70
N CYS A 460 -15.06 6.93 5.89
CA CYS A 460 -14.09 7.78 6.58
C CYS A 460 -12.88 8.08 5.68
N VAL A 461 -12.44 9.34 5.69
CA VAL A 461 -11.23 9.82 4.98
C VAL A 461 -10.31 10.52 5.97
N ALA A 462 -9.02 10.15 5.98
CA ALA A 462 -7.99 10.82 6.78
C ALA A 462 -6.82 11.27 5.89
N PRO A 463 -6.31 12.51 6.06
CA PRO A 463 -5.09 12.94 5.36
C PRO A 463 -3.88 12.14 5.84
N VAL A 464 -2.92 11.88 4.95
CA VAL A 464 -1.61 11.32 5.31
C VAL A 464 -0.61 12.47 5.51
N LEU A 465 0.19 12.35 6.57
CA LEU A 465 1.38 13.18 6.77
C LEU A 465 2.54 12.55 6.01
N VAL A 466 2.76 12.97 4.78
CA VAL A 466 3.73 12.30 3.89
C VAL A 466 5.15 12.55 4.35
N CYS A 467 5.92 11.48 4.52
CA CYS A 467 7.33 11.57 4.88
C CYS A 467 8.14 12.25 3.77
N THR A 468 8.94 13.27 4.11
CA THR A 468 9.81 13.97 3.17
C THR A 468 11.23 13.39 3.12
N GLU A 469 11.63 12.62 4.13
CA GLU A 469 12.91 11.91 4.22
C GLU A 469 12.66 10.39 4.25
N VAL A 470 12.49 9.81 3.07
CA VAL A 470 12.10 8.40 2.91
C VAL A 470 13.23 7.45 3.36
N PHE A 471 12.92 6.56 4.30
CA PHE A 471 13.79 5.47 4.73
C PHE A 471 13.53 4.16 3.94
N GLN A 472 12.26 3.82 3.75
CA GLN A 472 11.82 2.66 2.98
C GLN A 472 10.38 2.85 2.48
N THR A 473 10.05 2.25 1.33
CA THR A 473 8.67 2.29 0.78
C THR A 473 8.06 0.91 0.57
N ALA A 474 8.89 -0.13 0.48
CA ALA A 474 8.44 -1.52 0.43
C ALA A 474 7.63 -1.88 1.69
N GLY A 475 6.57 -2.68 1.53
CA GLY A 475 5.65 -3.05 2.62
C GLY A 475 4.78 -1.92 3.17
N GLY A 476 4.73 -0.75 2.52
CA GLY A 476 3.95 0.41 2.99
C GLY A 476 2.46 0.11 3.10
N GLY A 477 1.84 -0.41 2.04
CA GLY A 477 0.42 -0.80 2.01
C GLY A 477 0.09 -1.84 3.09
N ASP A 478 0.91 -2.90 3.17
CA ASP A 478 0.76 -3.98 4.14
C ASP A 478 0.75 -3.48 5.59
N ASN A 479 1.68 -2.58 5.93
CA ASN A 479 1.74 -1.96 7.25
C ASN A 479 0.50 -1.10 7.54
N ILE A 480 0.04 -0.33 6.55
CA ILE A 480 -1.12 0.56 6.66
C ILE A 480 -2.40 -0.26 6.88
N SER A 481 -2.64 -1.27 6.06
CA SER A 481 -3.79 -2.17 6.16
C SER A 481 -3.79 -2.93 7.49
N ALA A 482 -2.64 -3.53 7.86
CA ALA A 482 -2.52 -4.29 9.11
C ALA A 482 -2.77 -3.41 10.35
N ALA A 483 -2.19 -2.20 10.40
CA ALA A 483 -2.39 -1.30 11.53
C ALA A 483 -3.84 -0.81 11.64
N GLY A 484 -4.51 -0.58 10.51
CA GLY A 484 -5.93 -0.23 10.45
C GLY A 484 -6.82 -1.37 10.97
N LEU A 485 -6.61 -2.60 10.46
CA LEU A 485 -7.38 -3.79 10.82
C LEU A 485 -7.40 -4.07 12.32
N VAL A 486 -6.27 -3.85 13.01
CA VAL A 486 -6.13 -4.11 14.46
C VAL A 486 -7.16 -3.34 15.30
N LEU A 487 -7.59 -2.15 14.87
CA LEU A 487 -8.62 -1.39 15.60
C LEU A 487 -10.05 -1.79 15.23
N GLN A 488 -10.22 -2.63 14.21
CA GLN A 488 -11.53 -3.02 13.68
C GLN A 488 -11.99 -4.42 14.08
N ILE A 489 -11.13 -5.18 14.78
CA ILE A 489 -11.40 -6.54 15.27
C ILE A 489 -11.83 -6.55 16.74
#